data_AF-A0A349STY3-F1
#
_entry.id   AF-A0A349STY3-F1
#
_cell.length_a   1.000
_cell.length_b   1.000
_cell.length_c   1.000
_cell.angle_alpha   90.00
_cell.angle_beta   90.00
_cell.angle_gamma   90.00
#
_symmetry.space_group_name_H-M   'P 1'
#
loop_
_entity.id
_entity.type
_entity.pdbx_description
1 polymer ?
#
loop_
_entity_poly.entity_id
_entity_poly.type
_entity_poly.pdbx_seq_one_letter_code
_entity_poly.pdbx_strand_id
1 'polypeptide(L)' 'MAASALLAQNPSPTDEDIDRAMAGNLCRCGTYSRIRAAIHDAAGQLQSDSGQTPAPYYQSNLES' A
#
# COMPACT_ATOMS: atom_id res chain seq x y z
N MET A 1 -2.24 6.75 3.01
CA MET A 1 -1.68 7.43 1.81
C MET A 1 -0.18 7.22 1.62
N ALA A 2 0.63 7.03 2.66
CA ALA A 2 2.08 6.92 2.48
C ALA A 2 2.53 5.76 1.57
N ALA A 3 1.89 4.58 1.65
CA ALA A 3 2.31 3.41 0.87
C ALA A 3 2.00 3.58 -0.62
N SER A 4 0.82 4.10 -0.96
CA SER A 4 0.44 4.40 -2.33
C SER A 4 1.34 5.48 -2.93
N ALA A 5 1.70 6.51 -2.16
CA ALA A 5 2.61 7.56 -2.60
C ALA A 5 4.04 7.04 -2.81
N LEU A 6 4.51 6.13 -1.96
CA LEU A 6 5.79 5.45 -2.13
C LEU A 6 5.80 4.65 -3.43
N LEU A 7 4.81 3.79 -3.65
CA LEU A 7 4.74 2.91 -4.82
C LEU A 7 4.59 3.67 -6.15
N ALA A 8 3.92 4.82 -6.12
CA ALA A 8 3.83 5.70 -7.30
C ALA A 8 5.19 6.29 -7.70
N GLN A 9 6.08 6.52 -6.74
CA GLN A 9 7.41 7.11 -6.97
C GLN A 9 8.50 6.05 -7.15
N ASN A 10 8.41 4.95 -6.40
CA ASN A 10 9.34 3.84 -6.38
C ASN A 10 8.55 2.53 -6.48
N PRO A 11 8.37 2.00 -7.70
CA PRO A 11 7.64 0.74 -7.94
C PRO A 11 8.32 -0.51 -7.37
N SER A 12 9.58 -0.42 -6.92
CA SER A 12 10.35 -1.54 -6.35
C SER A 12 11.10 -1.07 -5.08
N PRO A 13 10.38 -0.69 -4.02
CA PRO A 13 10.99 -0.12 -2.83
C PRO A 13 11.78 -1.16 -2.04
N THR A 14 12.83 -0.72 -1.36
CA THR A 14 13.53 -1.53 -0.36
C THR A 14 12.82 -1.46 0.99
N ASP A 15 13.17 -2.36 1.91
CA ASP A 15 12.70 -2.32 3.30
C ASP A 15 12.95 -0.98 3.97
N GLU A 16 14.11 -0.37 3.71
CA GLU A 16 14.50 0.91 4.29
C GLU A 16 13.76 2.10 3.67
N ASP A 17 13.37 2.01 2.39
CA ASP A 17 12.45 2.98 1.77
C ASP A 17 11.06 2.89 2.41
N ILE A 18 10.57 1.67 2.65
CA ILE A 18 9.27 1.43 3.30
C ILE A 18 9.29 2.01 4.72
N ASP A 19 10.31 1.69 5.51
CA ASP A 19 10.43 2.17 6.89
C ASP A 19 10.46 3.70 6.96
N ARG A 20 11.23 4.35 6.06
CA ARG A 20 11.28 5.82 5.98
C ARG A 20 9.93 6.41 5.58
N ALA A 21 9.26 5.85 4.57
CA ALA A 21 7.95 6.33 4.14
C ALA A 21 6.88 6.12 5.23
N MET A 22 7.02 5.06 6.03
CA MET A 22 6.08 4.67 7.07
C MET A 22 6.46 5.22 8.46
N ALA A 23 7.56 5.97 8.63
CA ALA A 23 8.05 6.43 9.94
C ALA A 23 7.01 7.26 10.73
N GLY A 24 6.13 7.99 10.02
CA GLY A 24 5.02 8.74 10.63
C GLY A 24 3.71 7.95 10.81
N ASN A 25 3.66 6.68 10.41
CA ASN A 25 2.47 5.84 10.42
C ASN A 25 2.58 4.81 11.55
N LEU A 26 2.05 5.15 12.72
CA LEU A 26 2.13 4.30 13.91
C LEU A 26 1.26 3.05 13.78
N CYS A 27 1.86 1.88 14.05
CA CYS A 27 1.17 0.60 14.10
C CYS A 27 0.98 0.16 15.56
N ARG A 28 -0.23 0.29 16.10
CA ARG A 28 -0.52 -0.06 17.51
C ARG A 28 -0.68 -1.57 17.74
N CYS A 29 -1.07 -2.32 16.73
CA CYS A 29 -1.26 -3.77 16.81
C CYS A 29 0.05 -4.57 16.71
N GLY A 30 1.19 -3.91 16.45
CA GLY A 30 2.51 -4.55 16.42
C GLY A 30 2.78 -5.39 15.17
N THR A 31 2.00 -5.23 14.10
CA THR A 31 2.10 -6.05 12.87
C THR A 31 2.80 -5.31 11.73
N TYR A 32 3.78 -4.47 12.03
CA TYR A 32 4.47 -3.65 11.02
C TYR A 32 5.19 -4.49 9.96
N SER A 33 5.70 -5.67 10.32
CA SER A 33 6.26 -6.63 9.38
C SER A 33 5.25 -7.07 8.31
N ARG A 34 3.97 -7.20 8.65
CA ARG A 34 2.91 -7.51 7.68
C ARG A 34 2.61 -6.33 6.75
N ILE A 35 2.73 -5.10 7.25
CA ILE A 35 2.60 -3.90 6.42
C ILE A 35 3.72 -3.87 5.37
N ARG A 36 4.97 -4.12 5.80
CA ARG A 36 6.12 -4.20 4.89
C ARG A 36 5.92 -5.27 3.81
N ALA A 37 5.53 -6.49 4.22
CA ALA A 37 5.25 -7.58 3.28
C ALA A 37 4.13 -7.20 2.28
N ALA A 38 3.04 -6.60 2.75
CA ALA A 38 1.94 -6.19 1.88
C ALA A 38 2.36 -5.10 0.86
N ILE A 39 3.29 -4.21 1.22
CA ILE A 39 3.82 -3.20 0.28
C ILE A 39 4.67 -3.86 -0.81
N HIS A 40 5.50 -4.86 -0.46
CA HIS A 40 6.24 -5.64 -1.45
C HIS A 40 5.31 -6.42 -2.39
N ASP A 41 4.29 -7.06 -1.85
CA ASP A 41 3.29 -7.77 -2.66
C ASP A 41 2.57 -6.81 -3.61
N ALA A 42 2.18 -5.62 -3.13
CA ALA A 42 1.56 -4.59 -3.95
C ALA A 42 2.52 -4.06 -5.04
N ALA A 43 3.81 -3.89 -4.73
CA ALA A 43 4.83 -3.51 -5.70
C ALA A 43 4.94 -4.56 -6.82
N GLY A 44 4.99 -5.84 -6.46
CA GLY A 44 4.99 -6.94 -7.44
C GLY A 44 3.73 -6.95 -8.30
N GLN A 45 2.56 -6.76 -7.69
CA GLN A 45 1.28 -6.69 -8.40
C GLN A 45 1.21 -5.52 -9.38
N LEU A 46 1.64 -4.31 -8.98
CA LEU A 46 1.66 -3.13 -9.86
C LEU A 46 2.58 -3.30 -11.07
N GLN A 47 3.69 -4.02 -10.90
CA GLN A 47 4.59 -4.36 -12.01
C GLN A 47 3.96 -5.39 -12.95
N SER A 48 3.17 -6.33 -12.42
CA SER A 48 2.49 -7.36 -13.21
C SER A 48 1.17 -6.91 -13.85
N ASP A 49 0.49 -5.91 -13.28
CA ASP A 49 -0.89 -5.57 -13.64
C ASP A 49 -1.09 -4.04 -13.74
N SER A 50 -0.89 -3.52 -14.95
CA SER A 50 -0.85 -2.09 -15.28
C SER A 50 -2.19 -1.35 -15.22
N GLY A 51 -3.23 -1.90 -14.56
CA GLY A 51 -4.60 -1.39 -14.67
C GLY A 51 -5.52 -1.52 -13.46
N GLN A 52 -5.07 -2.03 -12.31
CA GLN A 52 -5.97 -2.31 -11.20
C GLN A 52 -6.29 -1.03 -10.38
N THR A 53 -7.33 -0.30 -10.77
CA THR A 53 -8.02 0.63 -9.86
C THR A 53 -8.88 -0.24 -8.92
N PRO A 54 -8.59 -0.33 -7.60
CA PRO A 54 -9.45 -1.08 -6.70
C PRO A 54 -10.82 -0.41 -6.69
N ALA A 55 -11.86 -1.18 -7.05
CA ALA A 55 -13.23 -0.70 -7.05
C ALA A 55 -13.58 -0.08 -5.68
N PRO A 56 -14.22 1.10 -5.64
CA PRO A 56 -14.49 1.79 -4.38
C PRO A 56 -15.40 0.92 -3.50
N TYR A 57 -14.94 0.61 -2.29
CA TYR A 57 -15.67 -0.17 -1.28
C TYR A 57 -16.94 0.55 -0.74
N TYR A 58 -17.29 1.74 -1.25
CA TYR A 58 -18.38 2.58 -0.74
C TYR A 58 -19.57 2.76 -1.70
N GLN A 59 -19.73 1.94 -2.75
CA GLN A 59 -20.86 2.07 -3.68
C GLN A 59 -22.06 1.14 -3.42
N SER A 60 -22.16 0.47 -2.26
CA SER A 60 -23.26 -0.49 -1.99
C SER A 60 -24.39 0.01 -1.09
N ASN A 61 -24.37 1.23 -0.54
CA ASN A 61 -25.37 1.68 0.45
C ASN A 61 -25.88 3.12 0.27
N LEU A 62 -26.02 3.62 -0.96
CA LEU A 62 -26.53 4.98 -1.25
C LEU A 62 -27.83 5.01 -2.07
N GLU A 63 -28.47 3.86 -2.28
CA GLU A 63 -29.77 3.74 -2.95
C GLU A 63 -30.77 3.02 -2.05
N SER A 64 -31.34 3.74 -1.06
CA SER A 64 -32.64 3.46 -0.41
C SER A 64 -33.10 4.66 0.41
#